data_AF-A0A538UCT1-F1
#
_entry.id   AF-A0A538UCT1-F1
#
_cell.length_a   1.000
_cell.length_b   1.000
_cell.length_c   1.000
_cell.angle_alpha   90.00
_cell.angle_beta   90.00
_cell.angle_gamma   90.00
#
_symmetry.space_group_name_H-M   'P 1'
#
loop_
_entity.id
_entity.type
_entity.pdbx_description
1 polymer ?
#
loop_
_entity_poly.entity_id
_entity_poly.type
_entity_poly.pdbx_seq_one_letter_code
_entity_poly.pdbx_strand_id
1 'polypeptide(L)'
;MIRHRLSLIFLGLMLASPAAAQIMGRPFEFSGQVGWNHYDTRAHMQAGPGVSGRVGWRTQPWLVLEGQVYYARSKADTVPKQDHTLLGASLDLRLNLRSPEGRAVPFLLAGGGVTRSSSTGHPPDQLKRGSGEAGIGMLFDVAGNQRLYVRTQVTDLFFRDRGAHEFSNDFSVTAGLQYLWGGKPHDSDLDGVRDWLDTCPATPLGCKVDAKGCPTDSDGDGVCDGVDKCP
;
A
#
# COMPACT_ATOMS: atom_id res chain seq x y z
N MET A 1 -40.83 2.30 -19.61
CA MET A 1 -40.39 3.36 -18.67
C MET A 1 -40.16 2.74 -17.31
N ILE A 2 -38.94 2.27 -17.02
CA ILE A 2 -38.56 1.62 -15.76
C ILE A 2 -37.64 2.59 -15.01
N ARG A 3 -38.15 3.17 -13.91
CA ARG A 3 -37.40 4.04 -13.01
C ARG A 3 -36.63 3.16 -12.02
N HIS A 4 -35.33 2.95 -12.25
CA HIS A 4 -34.46 2.42 -11.21
C HIS A 4 -34.08 3.55 -10.24
N ARG A 5 -34.61 3.48 -9.01
CA ARG A 5 -34.18 4.31 -7.89
C ARG A 5 -32.78 3.83 -7.47
N LEU A 6 -31.77 4.68 -7.67
CA LEU A 6 -30.46 4.49 -7.04
C LEU A 6 -30.62 4.62 -5.52
N SER A 7 -30.57 3.50 -4.82
CA SER A 7 -30.33 3.51 -3.38
C SER A 7 -28.86 3.88 -3.16
N LEU A 8 -28.64 5.09 -2.67
CA LEU A 8 -27.37 5.56 -2.13
C LEU A 8 -26.95 4.63 -0.98
N ILE A 9 -26.02 3.71 -1.24
CA ILE A 9 -25.29 3.02 -0.19
C ILE A 9 -24.29 4.06 0.33
N PHE A 10 -24.66 4.73 1.42
CA PHE A 10 -23.72 5.45 2.27
C PHE A 10 -22.75 4.42 2.87
N LEU A 11 -21.63 4.19 2.19
CA LEU A 11 -20.49 3.52 2.81
C LEU A 11 -19.92 4.53 3.81
N GLY A 12 -20.28 4.34 5.08
CA GLY A 12 -19.75 5.14 6.18
C GLY A 12 -18.23 5.08 6.16
N LEU A 13 -17.60 6.14 5.65
CA LEU A 13 -16.21 6.44 5.95
C LEU A 13 -16.17 6.67 7.47
N MET A 14 -15.90 5.60 8.20
CA MET A 14 -15.45 5.69 9.59
C MET A 14 -14.15 6.50 9.52
N LEU A 15 -14.28 7.81 9.79
CA LEU A 15 -13.17 8.69 10.11
C LEU A 15 -12.56 8.16 11.40
N ALA A 16 -11.73 7.12 11.27
CA ALA A 16 -10.89 6.66 12.36
C ALA A 16 -9.92 7.81 12.64
N SER A 17 -9.92 8.28 13.90
CA SER A 17 -8.92 9.19 14.43
C SER A 17 -7.53 8.79 13.92
N PRO A 18 -6.61 9.74 13.67
CA PRO A 18 -5.23 9.40 13.38
C PRO A 18 -4.68 8.63 14.60
N ALA A 19 -4.73 7.30 14.53
CA ALA A 19 -4.19 6.44 15.55
C ALA A 19 -2.66 6.63 15.55
N ALA A 20 -2.09 6.75 16.75
CA ALA A 20 -0.65 6.89 16.95
C ALA A 20 0.08 5.75 16.21
N ALA A 21 1.09 6.11 15.41
CA ALA A 21 1.82 5.15 14.61
C ALA A 21 2.80 4.37 15.49
N GLN A 22 2.69 3.04 15.49
CA GLN A 22 3.58 2.17 16.28
C GLN A 22 4.98 2.02 15.66
N ILE A 23 5.17 2.42 14.40
CA ILE A 23 6.49 2.65 13.81
C ILE A 23 6.63 4.16 13.58
N MET A 24 7.32 4.82 14.50
CA MET A 24 7.59 6.25 14.44
C MET A 24 8.68 6.57 13.41
N GLY A 25 8.61 7.80 12.88
CA GLY A 25 9.56 8.33 11.90
C GLY A 25 9.04 8.28 10.47
N ARG A 26 9.97 8.21 9.51
CA ARG A 26 9.67 8.27 8.07
C ARG A 26 10.25 7.05 7.33
N PRO A 27 9.66 5.86 7.52
CA PRO A 27 10.18 4.64 6.92
C PRO A 27 10.01 4.64 5.39
N PHE A 28 10.81 3.80 4.74
CA PHE A 28 10.61 3.45 3.34
C PHE A 28 9.80 2.15 3.23
N GLU A 29 8.98 2.06 2.20
CA GLU A 29 8.13 0.91 1.92
C GLU A 29 8.53 0.32 0.56
N PHE A 30 8.79 -0.97 0.49
CA PHE A 30 9.13 -1.66 -0.74
C PHE A 30 8.05 -2.67 -1.04
N SER A 31 7.47 -2.63 -2.24
CA SER A 31 6.48 -3.62 -2.64
C SER A 31 6.83 -4.27 -3.97
N GLY A 32 6.60 -5.58 -4.04
CA GLY A 32 6.61 -6.35 -5.28
C GLY A 32 5.26 -7.01 -5.45
N GLN A 33 4.62 -6.79 -6.60
CA GLN A 33 3.25 -7.20 -6.87
C GLN A 33 3.14 -7.88 -8.23
N VAL A 34 2.19 -8.79 -8.33
CA VAL A 34 1.75 -9.40 -9.58
C VAL A 34 0.28 -9.08 -9.75
N GLY A 35 -0.20 -9.07 -10.99
CA GLY A 35 -1.58 -8.71 -11.24
C GLY A 35 -2.08 -9.06 -12.62
N TRP A 36 -3.32 -8.67 -12.85
CA TRP A 36 -4.02 -8.83 -14.11
C TRP A 36 -4.51 -7.48 -14.59
N ASN A 37 -4.21 -7.18 -15.85
CA ASN A 37 -4.59 -5.92 -16.49
C ASN A 37 -5.76 -6.19 -17.42
N HIS A 38 -6.85 -5.47 -17.21
CA HIS A 38 -8.00 -5.41 -18.08
C HIS A 38 -7.96 -4.10 -18.86
N TYR A 39 -7.88 -4.22 -20.17
CA TYR A 39 -7.81 -3.09 -21.08
C TYR A 39 -9.21 -2.68 -21.52
N ASP A 40 -9.40 -1.41 -21.84
CA ASP A 40 -10.62 -0.96 -22.50
C ASP A 40 -10.85 -1.77 -23.79
N THR A 41 -12.11 -2.12 -24.06
CA THR A 41 -12.53 -2.75 -25.33
C THR A 41 -12.04 -2.02 -26.58
N ARG A 42 -11.87 -0.70 -26.51
CA ARG A 42 -11.35 0.15 -27.60
C ARG A 42 -9.85 -0.04 -27.86
N ALA A 43 -9.11 -0.56 -26.88
CA ALA A 43 -7.69 -0.85 -27.02
C ALA A 43 -7.42 -2.08 -27.89
N HIS A 44 -8.44 -2.91 -28.17
CA HIS A 44 -8.31 -4.18 -28.90
C HIS A 44 -7.20 -5.07 -28.32
N MET A 45 -7.08 -5.10 -27.00
CA MET A 45 -6.06 -5.84 -26.27
C MET A 45 -6.73 -6.83 -25.31
N GLN A 46 -6.19 -8.04 -25.26
CA GLN A 46 -6.65 -9.08 -24.35
C GLN A 46 -6.13 -8.82 -22.92
N ALA A 47 -6.94 -9.15 -21.92
CA ALA A 47 -6.50 -9.08 -20.53
C ALA A 47 -5.25 -9.94 -20.31
N GLY A 48 -4.30 -9.45 -19.54
CA GLY A 48 -2.99 -10.08 -19.44
C GLY A 48 -2.27 -9.84 -18.12
N PRO A 49 -1.31 -10.72 -17.79
CA PRO A 49 -0.57 -10.63 -16.54
C PRO A 49 0.38 -9.43 -16.55
N GLY A 50 0.62 -8.89 -15.36
CA GLY A 50 1.64 -7.88 -15.12
C GLY A 50 2.33 -8.05 -13.78
N VAL A 51 3.46 -7.37 -13.66
CA VAL A 51 4.23 -7.26 -12.42
C VAL A 51 4.54 -5.80 -12.16
N SER A 52 4.56 -5.39 -10.90
CA SER A 52 4.92 -4.04 -10.51
C SER A 52 5.79 -4.03 -9.27
N GLY A 53 6.70 -3.07 -9.24
CA GLY A 53 7.52 -2.75 -8.08
C GLY A 53 7.21 -1.34 -7.63
N ARG A 54 7.08 -1.11 -6.31
CA ARG A 54 6.90 0.23 -5.75
C ARG A 54 7.89 0.51 -4.64
N VAL A 55 8.32 1.77 -4.56
CA VAL A 55 9.09 2.33 -3.45
C VAL A 55 8.32 3.51 -2.88
N GLY A 56 7.88 3.38 -1.64
CA GLY A 56 7.16 4.39 -0.89
C GLY A 56 8.06 5.09 0.13
N TRP A 57 7.86 6.38 0.33
CA TRP A 57 8.39 7.13 1.46
C TRP A 57 7.24 7.66 2.29
N ARG A 58 7.09 7.12 3.52
CA ARG A 58 6.03 7.51 4.44
C ARG A 58 6.41 8.82 5.10
N THR A 59 5.82 9.92 4.63
CA THR A 59 6.13 11.27 5.12
C THR A 59 5.34 11.62 6.37
N GLN A 60 4.13 11.06 6.48
CA GLN A 60 3.20 11.10 7.62
C GLN A 60 2.54 9.72 7.77
N PRO A 61 1.96 9.37 8.94
CA PRO A 61 1.23 8.10 9.11
C PRO A 61 0.10 7.91 8.10
N TRP A 62 -0.53 8.99 7.65
CA TRP A 62 -1.64 8.94 6.70
C TRP A 62 -1.22 9.21 5.23
N LEU A 63 0.04 9.59 4.97
CA LEU A 63 0.51 10.01 3.64
C LEU A 63 1.84 9.36 3.25
N VAL A 64 1.84 8.69 2.11
CA VAL A 64 3.02 8.07 1.50
C VAL A 64 3.21 8.58 0.08
N LEU A 65 4.43 8.98 -0.25
CA LEU A 65 4.84 9.27 -1.62
C LEU A 65 5.37 7.98 -2.23
N GLU A 66 4.77 7.48 -3.30
CA GLU A 66 5.17 6.23 -3.95
C GLU A 66 5.69 6.48 -5.35
N GLY A 67 6.85 5.89 -5.68
CA GLY A 67 7.25 5.68 -7.06
C GLY A 67 6.97 4.25 -7.45
N GLN A 68 6.43 4.02 -8.64
CA GLN A 68 6.22 2.68 -9.17
C GLN A 68 6.83 2.49 -10.56
N VAL A 69 7.16 1.24 -10.84
CA VAL A 69 7.44 0.72 -12.17
C VAL A 69 6.55 -0.49 -12.40
N TYR A 70 5.93 -0.58 -13.56
CA TYR A 70 5.09 -1.72 -13.91
C TYR A 70 5.42 -2.23 -15.30
N TYR A 71 5.27 -3.54 -15.46
CA TYR A 71 5.49 -4.26 -16.69
C TYR A 71 4.32 -5.20 -16.93
N ALA A 72 3.71 -5.12 -18.11
CA ALA A 72 2.60 -6.00 -18.48
C ALA A 72 2.80 -6.56 -19.89
N ARG A 73 2.31 -7.79 -20.10
CA ARG A 73 2.23 -8.40 -21.43
C ARG A 73 0.78 -8.66 -21.77
N SER A 74 0.42 -8.33 -23.01
CA SER A 74 -0.90 -8.55 -23.57
C SER A 74 -0.77 -8.95 -25.04
N LYS A 75 -1.87 -9.40 -25.63
CA LYS A 75 -1.98 -9.76 -27.04
C LYS A 75 -3.06 -8.92 -27.69
N ALA A 76 -2.86 -8.53 -28.94
CA ALA A 76 -3.89 -7.89 -29.74
C ALA A 76 -5.06 -8.86 -29.96
N ASP A 77 -6.27 -8.32 -29.91
CA ASP A 77 -7.52 -9.02 -30.22
C ASP A 77 -7.89 -8.93 -31.71
N THR A 78 -7.01 -8.33 -32.52
CA THR A 78 -7.13 -8.24 -33.98
C THR A 78 -6.39 -9.38 -34.68
N VAL A 79 -6.74 -9.63 -35.95
CA VAL A 79 -5.99 -10.54 -36.83
C VAL A 79 -5.09 -9.68 -37.74
N PRO A 80 -3.76 -9.87 -37.73
CA PRO A 80 -2.98 -10.87 -36.99
C PRO A 80 -2.79 -10.53 -35.50
N LYS A 81 -2.75 -11.55 -34.65
CA LYS A 81 -2.50 -11.40 -33.20
C LYS A 81 -1.05 -10.95 -32.96
N GLN A 82 -0.87 -9.70 -32.57
CA GLN A 82 0.43 -9.11 -32.24
C GLN A 82 0.66 -9.14 -30.73
N ASP A 83 1.92 -9.27 -30.31
CA ASP A 83 2.28 -9.17 -28.90
C ASP A 83 2.47 -7.70 -28.51
N HIS A 84 1.84 -7.31 -27.40
CA HIS A 84 1.96 -5.98 -26.81
C HIS A 84 2.69 -6.07 -25.48
N THR A 85 3.70 -5.22 -25.35
CA THR A 85 4.42 -5.05 -24.09
C THR A 85 4.21 -3.64 -23.59
N LEU A 86 3.78 -3.51 -22.33
CA LEU A 86 3.65 -2.23 -21.65
C LEU A 86 4.71 -2.13 -20.56
N LEU A 87 5.40 -1.00 -20.54
CA LEU A 87 6.32 -0.62 -19.48
C LEU A 87 5.96 0.81 -19.06
N GLY A 88 5.69 1.01 -17.78
CA GLY A 88 5.42 2.34 -17.27
C GLY A 88 6.08 2.63 -15.93
N ALA A 89 6.15 3.91 -15.62
CA ALA A 89 6.62 4.43 -14.35
C ALA A 89 5.72 5.59 -13.93
N SER A 90 5.36 5.66 -12.65
CA SER A 90 4.55 6.76 -12.11
C SER A 90 5.03 7.19 -10.73
N LEU A 91 4.54 8.37 -10.33
CA LEU A 91 4.62 8.90 -8.98
C LEU A 91 3.21 9.08 -8.46
N ASP A 92 2.95 8.51 -7.29
CA ASP A 92 1.63 8.45 -6.68
C ASP A 92 1.65 8.97 -5.24
N LEU A 93 0.53 9.55 -4.83
CA LEU A 93 0.22 9.84 -3.44
C LEU A 93 -0.68 8.73 -2.92
N ARG A 94 -0.26 8.04 -1.87
CA ARG A 94 -1.07 7.05 -1.15
C ARG A 94 -1.55 7.61 0.17
N LEU A 95 -2.87 7.65 0.33
CA LEU A 95 -3.55 8.10 1.54
C LEU A 95 -4.04 6.88 2.33
N ASN A 96 -3.41 6.62 3.46
CA ASN A 96 -3.85 5.56 4.37
C ASN A 96 -5.02 6.08 5.21
N LEU A 97 -6.17 5.41 5.14
CA LEU A 97 -7.39 5.82 5.83
C LEU A 97 -7.45 5.34 7.29
N ARG A 98 -6.49 4.49 7.67
CA ARG A 98 -6.28 4.01 9.04
C ARG A 98 -4.78 4.09 9.36
N SER A 99 -4.41 3.98 10.64
CA SER A 99 -3.01 3.79 11.02
C SER A 99 -2.38 2.66 10.18
N PRO A 100 -1.20 2.89 9.58
CA PRO A 100 -0.51 1.89 8.77
C PRO A 100 -0.14 0.60 9.48
N GLU A 101 -0.24 0.58 10.80
CA GLU A 101 0.12 -0.54 11.68
C GLU A 101 -1.12 -1.35 12.11
N GLY A 102 -2.32 -0.95 11.66
CA GLY A 102 -3.53 -1.75 11.86
C GLY A 102 -3.48 -3.06 11.05
N ARG A 103 -4.19 -4.09 11.54
CA ARG A 103 -4.28 -5.39 10.85
C ARG A 103 -4.77 -5.32 9.40
N ALA A 104 -5.63 -4.34 9.13
CA ALA A 104 -6.11 -4.02 7.80
C ALA A 104 -6.12 -2.50 7.62
N VAL A 105 -5.38 -2.01 6.63
CA VAL A 105 -5.19 -0.59 6.33
C VAL A 105 -5.74 -0.31 4.95
N PRO A 106 -6.99 0.19 4.84
CA PRO A 106 -7.51 0.66 3.58
C PRO A 106 -6.78 1.94 3.15
N PHE A 107 -6.51 2.08 1.86
CA PHE A 107 -5.87 3.26 1.30
C PHE A 107 -6.49 3.67 -0.03
N LEU A 108 -6.36 4.96 -0.33
CA LEU A 108 -6.60 5.54 -1.65
C LEU A 108 -5.26 5.88 -2.27
N LEU A 109 -5.20 5.85 -3.60
CA LEU A 109 -4.02 6.16 -4.36
C LEU A 109 -4.40 7.05 -5.54
N ALA A 110 -3.60 8.09 -5.80
CA ALA A 110 -3.74 8.91 -6.99
C ALA A 110 -2.38 9.42 -7.45
N GLY A 111 -2.14 9.44 -8.76
CA GLY A 111 -0.83 9.74 -9.29
C GLY A 111 -0.82 10.00 -10.78
N GLY A 112 0.38 10.11 -11.31
CA GLY A 112 0.60 10.33 -12.72
C GLY A 112 1.97 9.82 -13.15
N GLY A 113 2.05 9.38 -14.39
CA GLY A 113 3.23 8.70 -14.91
C GLY A 113 3.34 8.75 -16.42
N VAL A 114 4.28 7.94 -16.89
CA VAL A 114 4.53 7.73 -18.30
C VAL A 114 4.46 6.24 -18.57
N THR A 115 3.81 5.90 -19.67
CA THR A 115 3.69 4.52 -20.13
C THR A 115 4.18 4.44 -21.56
N ARG A 116 4.98 3.41 -21.82
CA ARG A 116 5.44 3.04 -23.15
C ARG A 116 4.79 1.71 -23.52
N SER A 117 4.02 1.72 -24.61
CA SER A 117 3.51 0.52 -25.25
C SER A 117 4.34 0.22 -26.50
N SER A 118 4.75 -1.03 -26.66
CA SER A 118 5.46 -1.53 -27.84
C SER A 118 4.67 -2.69 -28.44
N SER A 119 4.41 -2.63 -29.75
CA SER A 119 3.82 -3.73 -30.51
C SER A 119 4.86 -4.38 -31.43
N THR A 120 4.79 -5.70 -31.62
CA THR A 120 5.64 -6.48 -32.55
C THR A 120 5.12 -6.50 -34.00
N GLY A 121 4.18 -5.62 -34.36
CA GLY A 121 3.62 -5.49 -35.71
C GLY A 121 4.54 -4.89 -36.78
N HIS A 122 4.09 -4.94 -38.04
CA HIS A 122 4.67 -4.19 -39.17
C HIS A 122 3.68 -3.09 -39.60
N PRO A 123 4.01 -1.79 -39.46
CA PRO A 123 5.21 -1.24 -38.83
C PRO A 123 5.19 -1.37 -37.29
N PRO A 124 6.35 -1.52 -36.62
CA PRO A 124 6.42 -1.54 -35.18
C PRO A 124 6.12 -0.14 -34.65
N ASP A 125 5.13 -0.03 -33.79
CA ASP A 125 4.76 1.23 -33.16
C ASP A 125 5.25 1.26 -31.71
N GLN A 126 5.82 2.40 -31.33
CA GLN A 126 6.25 2.70 -29.98
C GLN A 126 5.57 3.97 -29.51
N LEU A 127 4.58 3.78 -28.65
CA LEU A 127 3.76 4.87 -28.20
C LEU A 127 4.10 5.21 -26.75
N LYS A 128 4.58 6.43 -26.54
CA LYS A 128 4.81 6.99 -25.21
C LYS A 128 3.66 7.92 -24.86
N ARG A 129 2.96 7.64 -23.77
CA ARG A 129 1.80 8.40 -23.30
C ARG A 129 1.99 8.81 -21.84
N GLY A 130 1.50 10.00 -21.49
CA GLY A 130 1.25 10.34 -20.10
C GLY A 130 0.03 9.56 -19.61
N SER A 131 0.09 9.08 -18.37
CA SER A 131 -0.98 8.35 -17.71
C SER A 131 -1.33 9.02 -16.39
N GLY A 132 -2.61 9.10 -16.08
CA GLY A 132 -3.05 9.32 -14.70
C GLY A 132 -3.38 7.98 -14.05
N GLU A 133 -3.23 7.92 -12.74
CA GLU A 133 -3.55 6.74 -11.95
C GLU A 133 -4.48 7.15 -10.80
N ALA A 134 -5.51 6.36 -10.58
CA ALA A 134 -6.34 6.43 -9.38
C ALA A 134 -6.67 5.02 -8.93
N GLY A 135 -6.60 4.75 -7.63
CA GLY A 135 -6.78 3.41 -7.13
C GLY A 135 -7.22 3.35 -5.69
N ILE A 136 -7.67 2.16 -5.32
CA ILE A 136 -8.02 1.79 -3.96
C ILE A 136 -7.28 0.52 -3.60
N GLY A 137 -6.97 0.33 -2.33
CA GLY A 137 -6.35 -0.89 -1.89
C GLY A 137 -6.43 -1.12 -0.40
N MET A 138 -5.91 -2.27 0.00
CA MET A 138 -5.80 -2.70 1.39
C MET A 138 -4.42 -3.31 1.63
N LEU A 139 -3.83 -2.94 2.76
CA LEU A 139 -2.68 -3.63 3.34
C LEU A 139 -3.17 -4.51 4.49
N PHE A 140 -2.74 -5.77 4.51
CA PHE A 140 -3.02 -6.72 5.58
C PHE A 140 -1.73 -7.12 6.26
N ASP A 141 -1.68 -7.04 7.59
CA ASP A 141 -0.50 -7.47 8.35
C ASP A 141 -0.23 -8.98 8.15
N VAL A 142 1.04 -9.37 8.10
CA VAL A 142 1.41 -10.78 8.01
C VAL A 142 1.76 -11.30 9.40
N ALA A 143 0.88 -12.13 9.97
CA ALA A 143 1.10 -12.80 11.27
C ALA A 143 1.41 -11.85 12.44
N GLY A 144 0.72 -10.71 12.50
CA GLY A 144 0.95 -9.68 13.52
C GLY A 144 2.13 -8.76 13.21
N ASN A 145 2.94 -9.03 12.17
CA ASN A 145 4.15 -8.27 11.85
C ASN A 145 3.81 -6.88 11.31
N GLN A 146 4.40 -5.86 11.92
CA GLN A 146 4.20 -4.45 11.52
C GLN A 146 5.13 -3.96 10.42
N ARG A 147 6.02 -4.83 9.94
CA ARG A 147 6.93 -4.54 8.82
C ARG A 147 6.61 -5.30 7.56
N LEU A 148 5.73 -6.29 7.60
CA LEU A 148 5.41 -7.10 6.43
C LEU A 148 3.91 -7.15 6.24
N TYR A 149 3.48 -6.75 5.04
CA TYR A 149 2.08 -6.68 4.67
C TYR A 149 1.83 -7.43 3.37
N VAL A 150 0.66 -8.04 3.25
CA VAL A 150 0.06 -8.36 1.95
C VAL A 150 -0.63 -7.11 1.44
N ARG A 151 -0.22 -6.62 0.26
CA ARG A 151 -0.83 -5.48 -0.42
C ARG A 151 -1.74 -5.99 -1.52
N THR A 152 -2.97 -5.48 -1.53
CA THR A 152 -3.94 -5.71 -2.62
C THR A 152 -4.46 -4.36 -3.09
N GLN A 153 -4.64 -4.18 -4.39
CA GLN A 153 -5.16 -2.94 -4.94
C GLN A 153 -5.82 -3.13 -6.30
N VAL A 154 -6.71 -2.20 -6.61
CA VAL A 154 -7.28 -2.00 -7.93
C VAL A 154 -6.93 -0.59 -8.36
N THR A 155 -6.32 -0.45 -9.53
CA THR A 155 -5.87 0.84 -10.07
C THR A 155 -6.47 1.03 -11.45
N ASP A 156 -7.16 2.15 -11.62
CA ASP A 156 -7.56 2.70 -12.91
C ASP A 156 -6.40 3.54 -13.46
N LEU A 157 -5.93 3.16 -14.63
CA LEU A 157 -4.86 3.80 -15.37
C LEU A 157 -5.47 4.45 -16.60
N PHE A 158 -5.62 5.77 -16.56
CA PHE A 158 -6.29 6.52 -17.60
C PHE A 158 -5.28 7.29 -18.46
N PHE A 159 -5.48 7.21 -19.77
CA PHE A 159 -4.60 7.82 -20.76
C PHE A 159 -5.37 8.82 -21.60
N ARG A 160 -4.66 9.85 -22.07
CA ARG A 160 -5.18 10.77 -23.08
C ARG A 160 -4.40 10.60 -24.38
N ASP A 161 -5.08 10.12 -25.41
CA ASP A 161 -4.50 10.00 -26.74
C ASP A 161 -4.37 11.34 -27.45
N ARG A 162 -3.29 11.52 -28.23
CA ARG A 162 -3.11 12.72 -29.06
C ARG A 162 -4.22 12.76 -30.12
N GLY A 163 -5.10 13.76 -30.00
CA GLY A 163 -6.22 13.96 -30.93
C GLY A 163 -7.50 13.24 -30.54
N ALA A 164 -7.53 12.47 -29.44
CA ALA A 164 -8.77 11.90 -28.91
C ALA A 164 -9.52 12.92 -28.05
N HIS A 165 -10.83 13.02 -28.25
CA HIS A 165 -11.73 13.83 -27.42
C HIS A 165 -12.13 13.13 -26.10
N GLU A 166 -11.78 11.85 -25.95
CA GLU A 166 -12.21 10.99 -24.82
C GLU A 166 -11.01 10.33 -24.12
N PHE A 167 -11.18 10.00 -22.84
CA PHE A 167 -10.21 9.24 -22.04
C PHE A 167 -10.42 7.73 -22.23
N SER A 168 -9.32 6.97 -22.26
CA SER A 168 -9.32 5.51 -22.20
C SER A 168 -8.86 5.07 -20.81
N ASN A 169 -9.52 4.06 -20.23
CA ASN A 169 -9.28 3.59 -18.87
C ASN A 169 -8.89 2.11 -18.90
N ASP A 170 -7.75 1.79 -18.30
CA ASP A 170 -7.28 0.42 -18.12
C ASP A 170 -7.28 0.08 -16.63
N PHE A 171 -7.93 -1.01 -16.24
CA PHE A 171 -7.99 -1.45 -14.85
C PHE A 171 -6.95 -2.52 -14.57
N SER A 172 -6.14 -2.33 -13.53
CA SER A 172 -5.22 -3.35 -13.04
C SER A 172 -5.64 -3.81 -11.65
N VAL A 173 -5.67 -5.12 -11.45
CA VAL A 173 -5.86 -5.73 -10.13
C VAL A 173 -4.54 -6.37 -9.74
N THR A 174 -3.93 -5.90 -8.66
CA THR A 174 -2.62 -6.40 -8.21
C THR A 174 -2.66 -6.88 -6.76
N ALA A 175 -1.86 -7.88 -6.49
CA ALA A 175 -1.59 -8.39 -5.15
C ALA A 175 -0.10 -8.69 -4.99
N GLY A 176 0.43 -8.49 -3.79
CA GLY A 176 1.84 -8.72 -3.52
C GLY A 176 2.23 -8.51 -2.09
N LEU A 177 3.54 -8.46 -1.86
CA LEU A 177 4.11 -8.21 -0.54
C LEU A 177 4.64 -6.80 -0.47
N GLN A 178 4.48 -6.18 0.70
CA GLN A 178 5.04 -4.88 1.04
C GLN A 178 5.83 -4.97 2.34
N TYR A 179 7.08 -4.56 2.28
CA TYR A 179 8.01 -4.55 3.40
C TYR A 179 8.33 -3.11 3.83
N LEU A 180 8.34 -2.88 5.14
CA LEU A 180 8.68 -1.61 5.77
C LEU A 180 10.12 -1.64 6.29
N TRP A 181 10.93 -0.69 5.81
CA TRP A 181 12.33 -0.55 6.20
C TRP A 181 12.58 0.79 6.89
N GLY A 182 13.38 0.75 7.96
CA GLY A 182 13.61 1.90 8.82
C GLY A 182 12.46 2.14 9.81
N GLY A 183 12.40 3.36 10.34
CA GLY A 183 11.51 3.72 11.44
C GLY A 183 11.96 3.17 12.80
N LYS A 184 11.56 3.84 13.87
CA LYS A 184 11.78 3.38 15.24
C LYS A 184 10.48 2.76 15.76
N PRO A 185 10.51 1.55 16.33
CA PRO A 185 9.38 1.04 17.08
C PRO A 185 8.96 2.04 18.16
N HIS A 186 7.66 2.18 18.38
CA HIS A 186 7.11 2.94 19.49
C HIS A 186 7.17 2.08 20.75
N ASP A 187 7.55 2.72 21.84
CA ASP A 187 7.67 2.22 23.20
C ASP A 187 7.20 3.42 24.06
N SER A 188 5.96 3.32 24.55
CA SER A 188 5.21 4.43 25.14
C SER A 188 5.65 4.76 26.56
N ASP A 189 6.04 3.76 27.34
CA ASP A 189 6.49 3.87 28.73
C ASP A 189 8.01 3.74 28.91
N LEU A 190 8.73 3.46 27.82
CA LEU A 190 10.18 3.46 27.72
C LEU A 190 10.83 2.38 28.59
N ASP A 191 10.15 1.24 28.76
CA ASP A 191 10.64 0.10 29.52
C ASP A 191 11.54 -0.84 28.68
N GLY A 192 11.66 -0.59 27.38
CA GLY A 192 12.49 -1.34 26.44
C GLY A 192 11.73 -2.46 25.70
N VAL A 193 10.45 -2.66 25.99
CA VAL A 193 9.54 -3.53 25.27
C VAL A 193 8.62 -2.68 24.40
N ARG A 194 8.37 -3.15 23.18
CA ARG A 194 7.58 -2.37 22.20
C ARG A 194 6.09 -2.54 22.54
N ASP A 195 5.29 -1.49 22.41
CA ASP A 195 3.85 -1.48 22.78
C ASP A 195 3.03 -2.70 22.30
N TRP A 196 3.30 -3.24 21.10
CA TRP A 196 2.62 -4.42 20.54
C TRP A 196 3.04 -5.77 21.15
N LEU A 197 4.20 -5.84 21.81
CA LEU A 197 4.70 -7.00 22.53
C LEU A 197 4.55 -6.82 24.05
N ASP A 198 4.39 -5.57 24.48
CA ASP A 198 4.18 -5.21 25.87
C ASP A 198 2.77 -5.60 26.34
N THR A 199 2.74 -6.39 27.42
CA THR A 199 1.53 -6.87 28.08
C THR A 199 1.14 -6.00 29.27
N CYS A 200 2.08 -5.21 29.79
CA CYS A 200 1.95 -4.40 30.99
C CYS A 200 2.19 -2.92 30.67
N PRO A 201 1.24 -2.24 30.00
CA PRO A 201 1.42 -0.86 29.62
C PRO A 201 1.52 0.06 30.84
N ALA A 202 2.37 1.08 30.73
CA ALA A 202 2.67 2.07 31.77
C ALA A 202 3.57 1.54 32.89
N THR A 203 4.54 0.71 32.53
CA THR A 203 5.63 0.32 33.43
C THR A 203 6.39 1.57 33.91
N PRO A 204 6.59 1.73 35.23
CA PRO A 204 7.38 2.85 35.74
C PRO A 204 8.80 2.87 35.15
N LEU A 205 9.24 4.06 34.75
CA LEU A 205 10.56 4.25 34.16
C LEU A 205 11.66 3.77 35.12
N GLY A 206 12.49 2.84 34.66
CA GLY A 206 13.59 2.27 35.45
C GLY A 206 13.26 0.97 36.18
N CYS A 207 12.01 0.49 36.13
CA CYS A 207 11.71 -0.91 36.49
C CYS A 207 12.49 -1.85 35.55
N LYS A 208 12.96 -2.98 36.09
CA LYS A 208 13.32 -4.13 35.28
C LYS A 208 12.04 -4.83 34.84
N VAL A 209 11.98 -5.14 33.56
CA VAL A 209 10.86 -5.85 32.95
C VAL A 209 11.29 -7.18 32.36
N ASP A 210 10.33 -8.10 32.29
CA ASP A 210 10.51 -9.35 31.56
C ASP A 210 10.39 -9.15 30.03
N ALA A 211 10.48 -10.24 29.27
CA ALA A 211 10.37 -10.19 27.81
C ALA A 211 8.99 -9.73 27.29
N LYS A 212 8.01 -9.58 28.17
CA LYS A 212 6.64 -9.13 27.88
C LYS A 212 6.37 -7.71 28.38
N GLY A 213 7.37 -6.99 28.89
CA GLY A 213 7.21 -5.62 29.41
C GLY A 213 6.63 -5.56 30.82
N CYS A 214 6.48 -6.71 31.50
CA CYS A 214 5.91 -6.71 32.83
C CYS A 214 7.00 -6.49 33.90
N PRO A 215 6.78 -5.58 34.88
CA PRO A 215 7.71 -5.34 35.96
C PRO A 215 7.96 -6.61 36.78
N THR A 216 9.22 -6.86 37.13
CA THR A 216 9.57 -7.90 38.10
C THR A 216 9.71 -7.30 39.50
N ASP A 217 9.24 -8.03 40.51
CA ASP A 217 9.36 -7.70 41.92
C ASP A 217 9.89 -8.97 42.61
N SER A 218 11.18 -8.94 42.97
CA SER A 218 11.89 -10.13 43.45
C SER A 218 11.62 -10.45 44.93
N ASP A 219 11.28 -9.46 45.75
CA ASP A 219 11.07 -9.62 47.19
C ASP A 219 9.59 -9.53 47.60
N GLY A 220 8.72 -9.08 46.70
CA GLY A 220 7.27 -9.08 46.83
C GLY A 220 6.74 -7.94 47.68
N ASP A 221 7.50 -6.86 47.84
CA ASP A 221 7.12 -5.71 48.66
C ASP A 221 6.20 -4.72 47.92
N GLY A 222 6.00 -4.92 46.61
CA GLY A 222 5.17 -4.11 45.74
C GLY A 222 5.93 -3.00 45.00
N VAL A 223 7.25 -2.92 45.15
CA VAL A 223 8.14 -2.05 44.38
C VAL A 223 8.87 -2.90 43.33
N CYS A 224 8.84 -2.48 42.07
CA CYS A 224 9.54 -3.23 41.03
C CYS A 224 11.07 -3.14 41.19
N ASP A 225 11.73 -4.21 40.82
CA ASP A 225 13.18 -4.31 40.74
C ASP A 225 13.74 -3.17 39.88
N GLY A 226 14.89 -2.61 40.25
CA GLY A 226 15.59 -1.57 39.49
C GLY A 226 15.33 -0.13 39.95
N VAL A 227 14.13 0.16 40.47
CA VAL A 227 13.84 1.37 41.26
C VAL A 227 13.72 1.07 42.75
N ASP A 228 13.53 -0.19 43.13
CA ASP A 228 13.62 -0.60 44.53
C ASP A 228 15.03 -0.36 45.11
N LYS A 229 15.04 0.20 46.32
CA LYS A 229 16.22 0.55 47.11
C LYS A 229 16.46 -0.42 48.26
N CYS A 230 15.50 -1.29 48.58
CA CYS A 230 15.54 -2.22 49.71
C CYS A 230 15.32 -3.67 49.26
N PRO A 231 16.13 -4.19 48.31
CA PRO A 231 15.94 -5.52 47.72
C PRO A 231 16.27 -6.68 48.67
#